data_AF-A0A0B0D2R9-F1
#
_entry.id   AF-A0A0B0D2R9-F1
#
_cell.length_a   1.000
_cell.length_b   1.000
_cell.length_c   1.000
_cell.angle_alpha   90.00
_cell.angle_beta   90.00
_cell.angle_gamma   90.00
#
_symmetry.space_group_name_H-M   'P 1'
#
loop_
_entity.id
_entity.type
_entity.pdbx_description
1 polymer ?
#
loop_
_entity_poly.entity_id
_entity_poly.type
_entity_poly.pdbx_seq_one_letter_code
_entity_poly.pdbx_strand_id
1 'polypeptide(L)'
;MKHKRKKKSNNGAPKWMTTYADMITLVLVFFVLLFSMSQINLVKFEAVAESFRNRMIFDFYPSPIENTHPTEQSKIQENGEKNNEFEVPLEEPENLVEKQNTVKELENLEELKKEVDQYLEKNQLNDIISANQTERGVVLVLEEQLLFETSRAEILDSAKPFLTKVGTLLKNIPNFVKVEGHTDNRQISTYRYPS
;
A
#
# COMPACT_ATOMS: atom_id res chain seq x y z
N MET A 1 -66.10 42.63 31.02
CA MET A 1 -65.16 43.16 30.00
C MET A 1 -63.99 42.19 29.82
N LYS A 2 -63.79 41.63 28.62
CA LYS A 2 -62.69 40.69 28.31
C LYS A 2 -61.54 41.48 27.65
N HIS A 3 -60.37 41.51 28.27
CA HIS A 3 -59.16 42.06 27.65
C HIS A 3 -58.64 41.10 26.56
N LYS A 4 -58.72 41.51 25.28
CA LYS A 4 -58.02 40.85 24.17
C LYS A 4 -56.54 41.25 24.21
N ARG A 5 -55.67 40.28 24.51
CA ARG A 5 -54.20 40.43 24.34
C ARG A 5 -53.86 40.50 22.84
N LYS A 6 -53.19 41.57 22.41
CA LYS A 6 -52.62 41.69 21.06
C LYS A 6 -51.48 40.68 20.89
N LYS A 7 -51.58 39.79 19.90
CA LYS A 7 -50.48 38.91 19.46
C LYS A 7 -49.42 39.79 18.77
N LYS A 8 -48.20 39.82 19.31
CA LYS A 8 -47.04 40.40 18.59
C LYS A 8 -46.74 39.53 17.37
N SER A 9 -46.63 40.14 16.19
CA SER A 9 -46.10 39.48 15.00
C SER A 9 -44.61 39.28 15.18
N ASN A 10 -44.17 38.02 15.21
CA ASN A 10 -42.74 37.70 15.20
C ASN A 10 -42.24 37.85 13.76
N ASN A 11 -41.69 39.01 13.42
CA ASN A 11 -40.96 39.26 12.17
C ASN A 11 -39.54 38.66 12.24
N GLY A 12 -39.43 37.36 12.52
CA GLY A 12 -38.16 36.63 12.58
C GLY A 12 -38.02 35.64 11.43
N ALA A 13 -36.78 35.29 11.10
CA ALA A 13 -36.51 34.22 10.16
C ALA A 13 -37.15 32.90 10.66
N PRO A 14 -37.64 32.04 9.75
CA PRO A 14 -38.19 30.75 10.14
C PRO A 14 -37.17 29.88 10.86
N LYS A 15 -37.61 29.12 11.89
CA LYS A 15 -36.72 28.27 12.71
C LYS A 15 -35.96 27.20 11.91
N TRP A 16 -36.50 26.75 10.77
CA TRP A 16 -35.85 25.77 9.88
C TRP A 16 -34.64 26.36 9.15
N MET A 17 -34.58 27.68 9.01
CA MET A 17 -33.47 28.36 8.34
C MET A 17 -32.18 28.20 9.13
N THR A 18 -32.25 28.14 10.45
CA THR A 18 -31.08 27.94 11.32
C THR A 18 -30.47 26.56 11.15
N THR A 19 -31.29 25.50 11.10
CA THR A 19 -30.79 24.12 10.89
C THR A 19 -30.25 23.92 9.48
N TYR A 20 -30.85 24.58 8.48
CA TYR A 20 -30.35 24.57 7.11
C TYR A 20 -29.00 25.30 6.97
N ALA A 21 -28.89 26.48 7.60
CA ALA A 21 -27.64 27.23 7.63
C ALA A 21 -26.52 26.43 8.31
N ASP A 22 -26.83 25.73 9.41
CA ASP A 22 -25.89 24.86 10.13
C ASP A 22 -25.37 23.70 9.25
N MET A 23 -26.26 22.98 8.57
CA MET A 23 -25.88 21.91 7.64
C MET A 23 -25.00 22.41 6.48
N ILE A 24 -25.30 23.57 5.89
CA ILE A 24 -24.46 24.17 4.83
C ILE A 24 -23.08 24.53 5.37
N THR A 25 -23.00 25.09 6.57
CA THR A 25 -21.70 25.43 7.16
C THR A 25 -20.87 24.19 7.48
N LEU A 26 -21.48 23.09 7.92
CA LEU A 26 -20.78 21.82 8.12
C LEU A 26 -20.22 21.26 6.81
N VAL A 27 -21.01 21.31 5.73
CA VAL A 27 -20.54 20.88 4.40
C VAL A 27 -19.41 21.79 3.89
N LEU A 28 -19.52 23.10 4.05
CA LEU A 28 -18.47 24.06 3.66
C LEU A 28 -17.15 23.78 4.40
N VAL A 29 -17.21 23.64 5.73
CA VAL A 29 -16.04 23.35 6.56
C VAL A 29 -15.44 22.00 6.18
N PHE A 30 -16.27 20.98 5.94
CA PHE A 30 -15.82 19.67 5.48
C PHE A 30 -15.09 19.75 4.13
N PHE A 31 -15.62 20.49 3.15
CA PHE A 31 -14.94 20.70 1.86
C PHE A 31 -13.61 21.45 2.00
N VAL A 32 -13.54 22.46 2.86
CA VAL A 32 -12.28 23.19 3.12
C VAL A 32 -11.24 22.26 3.76
N LEU A 33 -11.65 21.36 4.67
CA LEU A 33 -10.76 20.36 5.26
C LEU A 33 -10.25 19.34 4.21
N LEU A 34 -11.13 18.84 3.34
CA LEU A 34 -10.73 17.98 2.23
C LEU A 34 -9.77 18.69 1.27
N PHE A 35 -10.03 19.95 0.96
CA PHE A 35 -9.16 20.76 0.10
C PHE A 35 -7.77 20.97 0.73
N SER A 36 -7.70 21.17 2.04
CA SER A 36 -6.43 21.34 2.77
C SER A 36 -5.54 20.10 2.73
N MET A 37 -6.11 18.89 2.63
CA MET A 37 -5.33 17.65 2.51
C MET A 37 -4.98 17.30 1.06
N SER A 38 -5.61 17.94 0.08
CA SER A 38 -5.46 17.60 -1.35
C SER A 38 -4.13 18.07 -1.95
N GLN A 39 -3.48 19.07 -1.34
CA GLN A 39 -2.18 19.54 -1.83
C GLN A 39 -1.02 18.85 -1.13
N ILE A 40 -0.67 17.66 -1.61
CA ILE A 40 0.63 17.06 -1.34
C ILE A 40 1.67 17.90 -2.09
N ASN A 41 2.57 18.53 -1.34
CA ASN A 41 3.64 19.34 -1.93
C ASN A 41 4.68 18.42 -2.56
N LEU A 42 4.77 18.44 -3.90
CA LEU A 42 5.65 17.59 -4.70
C LEU A 42 7.12 17.68 -4.25
N VAL A 43 7.58 18.88 -3.85
CA VAL A 43 8.96 19.13 -3.38
C VAL A 43 9.25 18.40 -2.08
N LYS A 44 8.28 18.33 -1.17
CA LYS A 44 8.44 17.57 0.09
C LYS A 44 8.40 16.08 -0.15
N PHE A 45 7.60 15.61 -1.10
CA PHE A 45 7.56 14.21 -1.49
C PHE A 45 8.88 13.79 -2.15
N GLU A 46 9.44 14.62 -3.02
CA GLU A 46 10.73 14.39 -3.67
C GLU A 46 11.89 14.36 -2.67
N ALA A 47 11.94 15.31 -1.72
CA ALA A 47 12.95 15.29 -0.65
C ALA A 47 12.86 14.03 0.24
N VAL A 48 11.65 13.53 0.48
CA VAL A 48 11.42 12.27 1.21
C VAL A 48 11.85 11.07 0.35
N ALA A 49 11.48 11.04 -0.93
CA ALA A 49 11.86 9.99 -1.87
C ALA A 49 13.39 9.90 -2.05
N GLU A 50 14.08 11.04 -2.08
CA GLU A 50 15.54 11.14 -2.12
C GLU A 50 16.18 10.51 -0.86
N SER A 51 15.59 10.74 0.32
CA SER A 51 16.07 10.12 1.57
C SER A 51 15.94 8.59 1.58
N PHE A 52 14.90 8.05 0.92
CA PHE A 52 14.73 6.60 0.76
C PHE A 52 15.66 6.02 -0.31
N ARG A 53 15.92 6.75 -1.40
CA ARG A 53 16.92 6.37 -2.42
C ARG A 53 18.34 6.33 -1.84
N ASN A 54 18.74 7.32 -1.05
CA ASN A 54 20.06 7.34 -0.41
C ASN A 54 20.27 6.18 0.57
N ARG A 55 19.20 5.64 1.18
CA ARG A 55 19.31 4.45 2.02
C ARG A 55 19.46 3.16 1.21
N MET A 56 18.84 3.08 0.03
CA MET A 56 19.01 1.95 -0.89
C MET A 56 20.40 1.87 -1.52
N ILE A 57 21.16 2.98 -1.61
CA ILE A 57 22.53 2.99 -2.14
C ILE A 57 23.52 2.26 -1.21
N PHE A 58 23.27 2.22 0.11
CA PHE A 58 24.13 1.51 1.07
C PHE A 58 23.89 0.00 1.14
N ASP A 59 22.77 -0.52 0.60
CA ASP A 59 22.46 -1.95 0.57
C ASP A 59 23.11 -2.69 -0.62
N PHE A 60 23.86 -1.97 -1.49
CA PHE A 60 24.40 -2.51 -2.75
C PHE A 60 25.91 -2.84 -2.80
N TYR A 61 26.65 -2.82 -1.68
CA TYR A 61 28.05 -3.29 -1.68
C TYR A 61 28.25 -4.63 -0.96
N PRO A 62 28.71 -5.70 -1.66
CA PRO A 62 29.09 -6.96 -1.04
C PRO A 62 30.56 -6.98 -0.57
N SER A 63 30.72 -7.43 0.68
CA SER A 63 31.80 -8.27 1.23
C SER A 63 33.23 -7.72 1.44
N PRO A 64 33.90 -8.02 2.58
CA PRO A 64 35.24 -7.55 2.97
C PRO A 64 36.42 -8.29 2.29
N ILE A 65 36.22 -8.87 1.09
CA ILE A 65 37.26 -9.67 0.42
C ILE A 65 38.07 -8.77 -0.52
N GLU A 66 39.39 -8.82 -0.36
CA GLU A 66 40.37 -7.98 -1.03
C GLU A 66 40.51 -8.37 -2.51
N ASN A 67 40.25 -7.40 -3.42
CA ASN A 67 40.69 -7.28 -4.83
C ASN A 67 39.64 -6.96 -5.92
N THR A 68 38.60 -6.16 -5.66
CA THR A 68 37.86 -5.50 -6.77
C THR A 68 37.37 -4.09 -6.42
N HIS A 69 38.27 -3.12 -6.39
CA HIS A 69 37.89 -1.70 -6.50
C HIS A 69 38.95 -0.90 -7.27
N PRO A 70 38.71 -0.54 -8.55
CA PRO A 70 39.39 0.58 -9.16
C PRO A 70 38.43 1.79 -9.16
N THR A 71 38.19 2.37 -7.99
CA THR A 71 37.78 3.78 -7.88
C THR A 71 38.99 4.72 -8.08
N GLU A 72 40.13 4.22 -8.57
CA GLU A 72 41.34 5.04 -8.71
C GLU A 72 41.33 6.06 -9.86
N GLN A 73 40.24 6.20 -10.63
CA GLN A 73 40.22 7.15 -11.73
C GLN A 73 38.91 7.94 -11.80
N SER A 74 38.79 8.94 -10.92
CA SER A 74 38.38 10.30 -11.30
C SER A 74 38.62 11.26 -10.14
N LYS A 75 39.67 12.07 -10.29
CA LYS A 75 40.09 13.12 -9.36
C LYS A 75 38.95 14.12 -9.16
N ILE A 76 38.48 14.28 -7.92
CA ILE A 76 37.76 15.49 -7.52
C ILE A 76 38.83 16.53 -7.23
N GLN A 77 39.08 17.41 -8.20
CA GLN A 77 39.78 18.65 -7.96
C GLN A 77 38.74 19.64 -7.42
N GLU A 78 38.77 19.81 -6.11
CA GLU A 78 38.05 20.85 -5.40
C GLU A 78 38.60 22.22 -5.83
N ASN A 79 37.77 23.03 -6.49
CA ASN A 79 37.98 24.46 -6.57
C ASN A 79 36.62 25.15 -6.63
N GLY A 80 36.40 26.04 -5.66
CA GLY A 80 35.17 26.81 -5.57
C GLY A 80 35.02 27.79 -6.74
N GLU A 81 33.78 28.18 -7.00
CA GLU A 81 33.32 29.57 -6.92
C GLU A 81 31.87 29.65 -7.35
N LYS A 82 31.16 30.59 -6.72
CA LYS A 82 29.77 30.92 -7.03
C LYS A 82 29.70 31.54 -8.43
N ASN A 83 28.62 31.23 -9.14
CA ASN A 83 27.67 32.17 -9.78
C ASN A 83 27.22 31.67 -11.16
N ASN A 84 25.90 31.48 -11.24
CA ASN A 84 24.99 31.63 -12.39
C ASN A 84 25.54 31.36 -13.79
N GLU A 85 24.96 30.36 -14.48
CA GLU A 85 24.14 30.58 -15.67
C GLU A 85 23.58 29.25 -16.20
N PHE A 86 22.25 29.12 -16.16
CA PHE A 86 21.43 28.41 -17.16
C PHE A 86 22.01 27.14 -17.79
N GLU A 87 22.14 26.06 -17.02
CA GLU A 87 21.99 24.72 -17.59
C GLU A 87 20.54 24.31 -17.36
N VAL A 88 19.73 24.41 -18.42
CA VAL A 88 18.53 23.60 -18.54
C VAL A 88 19.03 22.16 -18.37
N PRO A 89 18.61 21.41 -17.33
CA PRO A 89 18.84 19.99 -17.35
C PRO A 89 18.11 19.49 -18.59
N LEU A 90 18.89 19.13 -19.62
CA LEU A 90 18.40 18.37 -20.75
C LEU A 90 17.57 17.25 -20.15
N GLU A 91 16.32 17.14 -20.57
CA GLU A 91 15.46 16.01 -20.23
C GLU A 91 16.21 14.74 -20.65
N GLU A 92 16.89 14.11 -19.69
CA GLU A 92 17.46 12.80 -19.92
C GLU A 92 16.29 11.86 -20.21
N PRO A 93 16.30 11.13 -21.33
CA PRO A 93 15.18 10.30 -21.78
C PRO A 93 14.89 9.08 -20.87
N GLU A 94 15.50 8.99 -19.69
CA GLU A 94 15.38 7.85 -18.79
C GLU A 94 14.05 7.84 -18.00
N ASN A 95 13.37 8.98 -17.85
CA ASN A 95 12.11 9.08 -17.09
C ASN A 95 10.84 8.58 -17.82
N LEU A 96 10.89 8.33 -19.13
CA LEU A 96 9.76 7.76 -19.87
C LEU A 96 9.68 6.23 -19.73
N VAL A 97 10.82 5.59 -19.48
CA VAL A 97 10.91 4.12 -19.35
C VAL A 97 10.37 3.66 -18.00
N GLU A 98 10.65 4.39 -16.91
CA GLU A 98 10.15 4.04 -15.56
C GLU A 98 8.62 4.14 -15.44
N LYS A 99 8.01 5.17 -16.04
CA LYS A 99 6.54 5.32 -16.09
C LYS A 99 5.85 4.25 -16.95
N GLN A 100 6.47 3.85 -18.07
CA GLN A 100 5.92 2.79 -18.91
C GLN A 100 6.05 1.41 -18.26
N ASN A 101 7.14 1.16 -17.53
CA ASN A 101 7.34 -0.10 -16.83
C ASN A 101 6.38 -0.25 -15.63
N THR A 102 6.12 0.82 -14.89
CA THR A 102 5.13 0.78 -13.78
C THR A 102 3.71 0.55 -14.29
N VAL A 103 3.31 1.19 -15.39
CA VAL A 103 1.98 0.97 -15.98
C VAL A 103 1.81 -0.46 -16.48
N LYS A 104 2.81 -1.00 -17.20
CA LYS A 104 2.80 -2.40 -17.67
C LYS A 104 2.78 -3.42 -16.54
N GLU A 105 3.50 -3.14 -15.44
CA GLU A 105 3.51 -4.02 -14.28
C GLU A 105 2.14 -4.06 -13.58
N LEU A 106 1.47 -2.91 -13.46
CA LEU A 106 0.12 -2.83 -12.90
C LEU A 106 -0.89 -3.59 -13.76
N GLU A 107 -0.80 -3.48 -15.09
CA GLU A 107 -1.63 -4.24 -16.03
C GLU A 107 -1.40 -5.76 -15.87
N ASN A 108 -0.15 -6.21 -15.81
CA ASN A 108 0.20 -7.61 -15.58
C ASN A 108 -0.34 -8.14 -14.23
N LEU A 109 -0.32 -7.32 -13.18
CA LEU A 109 -0.87 -7.69 -11.87
C LEU A 109 -2.39 -7.82 -11.88
N GLU A 110 -3.08 -6.97 -12.65
CA GLU A 110 -4.53 -7.04 -12.80
C GLU A 110 -4.96 -8.29 -13.59
N GLU A 111 -4.23 -8.64 -14.65
CA GLU A 111 -4.43 -9.89 -15.38
C GLU A 111 -4.18 -11.12 -14.50
N LEU A 112 -3.09 -11.11 -13.73
CA LEU A 112 -2.75 -12.18 -12.80
C LEU A 112 -3.84 -12.35 -11.73
N LYS A 113 -4.32 -11.26 -11.15
CA LYS A 113 -5.40 -11.29 -10.17
C LYS A 113 -6.65 -11.93 -10.77
N LYS A 114 -7.02 -11.55 -11.98
CA LYS A 114 -8.18 -12.10 -12.68
C LYS A 114 -8.04 -13.60 -12.94
N GLU A 115 -6.86 -14.08 -13.33
CA GLU A 115 -6.60 -15.51 -13.50
C GLU A 115 -6.75 -16.27 -12.18
N VAL A 116 -6.20 -15.71 -11.10
CA VAL A 116 -6.34 -16.26 -9.75
C VAL A 116 -7.81 -16.33 -9.34
N ASP A 117 -8.56 -15.23 -9.47
CA ASP A 117 -9.97 -15.15 -9.09
C ASP A 117 -10.81 -16.19 -9.87
N GLN A 118 -10.58 -16.33 -11.19
CA GLN A 118 -11.25 -17.34 -12.01
C GLN A 118 -10.96 -18.77 -11.56
N TYR A 119 -9.71 -19.05 -11.19
CA TYR A 119 -9.36 -20.37 -10.68
C TYR A 119 -10.03 -20.66 -9.33
N LEU A 120 -10.08 -19.67 -8.44
CA LEU A 120 -10.71 -19.81 -7.12
C LEU A 120 -12.23 -20.06 -7.27
N GLU A 121 -12.91 -19.34 -8.16
CA GLU A 121 -14.33 -19.55 -8.48
C GLU A 121 -14.59 -20.95 -9.04
N LYS A 122 -13.82 -21.35 -10.06
CA LYS A 122 -13.98 -22.66 -10.73
C LYS A 122 -13.80 -23.83 -9.77
N ASN A 123 -12.93 -23.69 -8.78
CA ASN A 123 -12.60 -24.74 -7.82
C ASN A 123 -13.37 -24.64 -6.50
N GLN A 124 -14.30 -23.68 -6.38
CA GLN A 124 -15.10 -23.40 -5.19
C GLN A 124 -14.23 -23.14 -3.95
N LEU A 125 -13.22 -22.29 -4.11
CA LEU A 125 -12.23 -21.96 -3.07
C LEU A 125 -12.44 -20.57 -2.44
N ASN A 126 -13.37 -19.78 -2.95
CA ASN A 126 -13.63 -18.41 -2.50
C ASN A 126 -14.05 -18.32 -1.02
N ASP A 127 -14.63 -19.37 -0.46
CA ASP A 127 -15.04 -19.42 0.95
C ASP A 127 -13.85 -19.61 1.91
N ILE A 128 -12.69 -19.99 1.37
CA ILE A 128 -11.51 -20.44 2.15
C ILE A 128 -10.27 -19.58 1.86
N ILE A 129 -10.19 -19.02 0.65
CA ILE A 129 -9.06 -18.22 0.18
C ILE A 129 -9.58 -16.85 -0.23
N SER A 130 -8.90 -15.80 0.25
CA SER A 130 -9.07 -14.46 -0.29
C SER A 130 -7.83 -14.05 -1.08
N ALA A 131 -8.05 -13.47 -2.26
CA ALA A 131 -7.00 -12.91 -3.11
C ALA A 131 -7.05 -11.39 -3.06
N ASN A 132 -5.94 -10.75 -2.67
CA ASN A 132 -5.81 -9.31 -2.59
C ASN A 132 -4.65 -8.82 -3.46
N GLN A 133 -4.87 -7.78 -4.26
CA GLN A 133 -3.82 -7.15 -5.03
C GLN A 133 -3.12 -6.09 -4.18
N THR A 134 -1.79 -6.10 -4.20
CA THR A 134 -0.92 -5.13 -3.52
C THR A 134 0.14 -4.63 -4.49
N GLU A 135 0.85 -3.55 -4.13
CA GLU A 135 1.98 -3.03 -4.93
C GLU A 135 3.11 -4.06 -5.14
N ARG A 136 3.19 -5.07 -4.27
CA ARG A 136 4.21 -6.12 -4.32
C ARG A 136 3.75 -7.37 -5.09
N GLY A 137 2.48 -7.47 -5.46
CA GLY A 137 1.90 -8.64 -6.10
C GLY A 137 0.53 -9.03 -5.59
N VAL A 138 0.06 -10.22 -6.00
CA VAL A 138 -1.19 -10.82 -5.54
C VAL A 138 -0.93 -11.65 -4.28
N VAL A 139 -1.60 -11.29 -3.19
CA VAL A 139 -1.51 -11.95 -1.88
C VAL A 139 -2.71 -12.87 -1.70
N LEU A 140 -2.42 -14.16 -1.51
CA LEU A 140 -3.41 -15.17 -1.15
C LEU A 140 -3.41 -15.35 0.37
N VAL A 141 -4.56 -15.11 1.01
CA VAL A 141 -4.75 -15.34 2.45
C VAL A 141 -5.60 -16.58 2.65
N LEU A 142 -5.03 -17.55 3.36
CA LEU A 142 -5.64 -18.84 3.68
C LEU A 142 -6.08 -18.85 5.14
N GLU A 143 -7.26 -19.37 5.43
CA GLU A 143 -7.74 -19.48 6.81
C GLU A 143 -6.96 -20.55 7.61
N GLU A 144 -6.39 -20.15 8.75
CA GLU A 144 -5.55 -21.01 9.61
C GLU A 144 -6.28 -22.24 10.14
N GLN A 145 -7.55 -22.09 10.54
CA GLN A 145 -8.34 -23.15 11.19
C GLN A 145 -8.54 -24.39 10.31
N LEU A 146 -8.32 -24.25 9.01
CA LEU A 146 -8.42 -25.34 8.04
C LEU A 146 -7.09 -26.07 7.83
N LEU A 147 -5.98 -25.46 8.25
CA LEU A 147 -4.62 -25.94 8.00
C LEU A 147 -4.00 -26.65 9.22
N PHE A 148 -4.24 -26.13 10.42
CA PHE A 148 -3.53 -26.55 11.63
C PHE A 148 -4.47 -26.74 12.82
N GLU A 149 -4.12 -27.66 13.71
CA GLU A 149 -4.70 -27.69 15.06
C GLU A 149 -4.14 -26.55 15.92
N THR A 150 -4.90 -26.13 16.93
CA THR A 150 -4.43 -25.12 17.88
C THR A 150 -3.08 -25.52 18.49
N SER A 151 -2.12 -24.59 18.43
CA SER A 151 -0.76 -24.76 18.97
C SER A 151 0.05 -25.89 18.31
N ARG A 152 -0.27 -26.27 17.07
CA ARG A 152 0.51 -27.23 16.28
C ARG A 152 0.87 -26.65 14.92
N ALA A 153 2.00 -27.09 14.38
CA ALA A 153 2.44 -26.74 13.02
C ALA A 153 2.29 -27.91 12.03
N GLU A 154 1.71 -29.03 12.47
CA GLU A 154 1.46 -30.18 11.62
C GLU A 154 0.20 -29.95 10.79
N ILE A 155 0.31 -30.13 9.48
CA ILE A 155 -0.78 -29.90 8.54
C ILE A 155 -1.83 -30.99 8.73
N LEU A 156 -3.09 -30.58 8.87
CA LEU A 156 -4.24 -31.49 8.95
C LEU A 156 -4.37 -32.35 7.68
N ASP A 157 -4.73 -33.63 7.83
CA ASP A 157 -5.00 -34.50 6.68
C ASP A 157 -6.14 -33.98 5.81
N SER A 158 -7.15 -33.35 6.42
CA SER A 158 -8.25 -32.67 5.73
C SER A 158 -7.80 -31.48 4.89
N ALA A 159 -6.65 -30.87 5.20
CA ALA A 159 -6.09 -29.74 4.47
C ALA A 159 -5.34 -30.17 3.19
N LYS A 160 -4.91 -31.44 3.09
CA LYS A 160 -4.08 -31.91 1.96
C LYS A 160 -4.77 -31.78 0.59
N PRO A 161 -6.05 -32.15 0.40
CA PRO A 161 -6.74 -31.96 -0.87
C PRO A 161 -6.80 -30.48 -1.27
N PHE A 162 -7.01 -29.61 -0.29
CA PHE A 162 -7.04 -28.17 -0.46
C PHE A 162 -5.66 -27.60 -0.88
N LEU A 163 -4.60 -27.94 -0.15
CA LEU A 163 -3.24 -27.50 -0.47
C LEU A 163 -2.77 -28.02 -1.83
N THR A 164 -3.25 -29.19 -2.26
CA THR A 164 -2.99 -29.71 -3.61
C THR A 164 -3.59 -28.83 -4.70
N LYS A 165 -4.81 -28.31 -4.48
CA LYS A 165 -5.45 -27.35 -5.41
C LYS A 165 -4.68 -26.03 -5.46
N VAL A 166 -4.19 -25.54 -4.32
CA VAL A 166 -3.33 -24.33 -4.25
C VAL A 166 -2.01 -24.56 -4.96
N GLY A 167 -1.36 -25.71 -4.75
CA GLY A 167 -0.13 -26.07 -5.46
C GLY A 167 -0.33 -26.16 -6.98
N THR A 168 -1.49 -26.65 -7.42
CA THR A 168 -1.85 -26.71 -8.85
C THR A 168 -2.05 -25.30 -9.44
N LEU A 169 -2.69 -24.39 -8.69
CA LEU A 169 -2.80 -22.98 -9.08
C LEU A 169 -1.42 -22.35 -9.26
N LEU A 170 -0.57 -22.46 -8.24
CA LEU A 170 0.77 -21.85 -8.23
C LEU A 170 1.70 -22.43 -9.30
N LYS A 171 1.51 -23.68 -9.72
CA LYS A 171 2.29 -24.30 -10.79
C LYS A 171 2.01 -23.68 -12.18
N ASN A 172 0.79 -23.19 -12.39
CA ASN A 172 0.38 -22.63 -13.68
C ASN A 172 0.80 -21.17 -13.84
N ILE A 173 1.19 -20.52 -12.74
CA ILE A 173 1.54 -19.10 -12.68
C ILE A 173 3.08 -18.99 -12.63
N PRO A 174 3.76 -18.41 -13.63
CA PRO A 174 5.22 -18.34 -13.71
C PRO A 174 5.83 -17.22 -12.83
N ASN A 175 5.24 -16.95 -11.66
CA ASN A 175 5.65 -15.88 -10.77
C ASN A 175 6.43 -16.43 -9.55
N PHE A 176 7.27 -15.59 -8.95
CA PHE A 176 7.91 -15.94 -7.68
C PHE A 176 6.87 -16.07 -6.58
N VAL A 177 6.91 -17.20 -5.87
CA VAL A 177 6.01 -17.47 -4.75
C VAL A 177 6.76 -17.25 -3.44
N LYS A 178 6.20 -16.41 -2.58
CA LYS A 178 6.65 -16.21 -1.20
C LYS A 178 5.57 -16.72 -0.25
N VAL A 179 5.95 -17.55 0.71
CA VAL A 179 5.05 -18.08 1.74
C VAL A 179 5.37 -17.42 3.07
N GLU A 180 4.38 -16.80 3.70
CA GLU A 180 4.48 -16.17 5.01
C GLU A 180 3.44 -16.80 5.95
N GLY A 181 3.82 -17.01 7.21
CA GLY A 181 2.94 -17.53 8.26
C GLY A 181 2.75 -16.50 9.36
N HIS A 182 1.51 -16.28 9.77
CA HIS A 182 1.16 -15.44 10.92
C HIS A 182 0.74 -16.34 12.10
N THR A 183 1.13 -15.95 13.30
CA THR A 183 0.66 -16.56 14.55
C THR A 183 -0.07 -15.52 15.38
N ASP A 184 -1.01 -15.97 16.21
CA ASP A 184 -1.63 -15.13 17.23
C ASP A 184 -0.59 -14.67 18.28
N ASN A 185 -0.93 -13.62 19.04
CA ASN A 185 -0.11 -13.04 20.10
C ASN A 185 -0.20 -13.79 21.45
N ARG A 186 -1.02 -14.84 21.52
CA ARG A 186 -1.13 -15.70 22.72
C ARG A 186 0.15 -16.51 22.88
N GLN A 187 0.88 -16.23 23.96
CA GLN A 187 2.08 -16.99 24.33
C GLN A 187 1.72 -18.45 24.58
N ILE A 188 2.51 -19.36 24.00
CA ILE A 188 2.41 -20.79 24.24
C ILE A 188 3.75 -21.30 24.78
N SER A 189 3.74 -21.98 25.92
CA SER A 189 4.95 -22.63 26.45
C SER A 189 4.69 -24.13 26.47
N THR A 190 5.25 -24.83 25.50
CA THR A 190 5.17 -26.29 25.39
C THR A 190 6.57 -26.86 25.21
N TYR A 191 6.76 -28.16 25.48
CA TYR A 191 8.05 -28.82 25.25
C TYR A 191 8.56 -28.64 23.80
N ARG A 192 7.64 -28.61 22.83
CA ARG A 192 7.96 -28.43 21.41
C ARG A 192 8.18 -26.96 21.02
N TYR A 193 7.51 -26.04 21.71
CA TYR A 193 7.62 -24.59 21.50
C TYR A 193 7.93 -23.91 22.84
N PRO A 194 9.19 -23.96 23.30
CA PRO A 194 9.63 -23.27 24.50
C PRO A 194 9.88 -21.81 24.13
N SER A 195 8.81 -21.02 24.00
CA SER A 195 8.97 -19.57 23.89
C SER A 195 9.14 -18.92 25.26
#